data_AF-A0A367ZR12-F1
#
_entry.id   AF-A0A367ZR12-F1
#
_cell.length_a   1.000
_cell.length_b   1.000
_cell.length_c   1.000
_cell.angle_alpha   90.00
_cell.angle_beta   90.00
_cell.angle_gamma   90.00
#
_symmetry.space_group_name_H-M   'P 1'
#
loop_
_entity.id
_entity.type
_entity.pdbx_description
1 polymer ?
#
loop_
_entity_poly.entity_id
_entity_poly.type
_entity_poly.pdbx_seq_one_letter_code
_entity_poly.pdbx_strand_id
1 'polypeptide(L)'
;MSVSRLLSRKGLGRLAVFLAVYGLIAVMAQEPPAGSPPDAPPSAVAPQAPEPGAAPAPVPAAPAPEPAPAAAAPVQPAAPAVPPESVQPVSPDTPPAAAVPVAPADPAAAATAAAAPTEASAAPPAPAAEPAAGAAPDAAAGAPAAPEWFDKSRAPIALIIAVIGGLVTWFTLSAQRGKEMFIRRISGLSALDDAVGRATEMGRGVLYIPGIWDMDDIQTVAGVTILGHVAKKTAEYDTPLFAPMTRSFVMSVAQEVVKQSYLEKGRADAFRPDRINYLTDDQFGYVAGVGGIMMREKPAACFYLGCFFAESLILAETGSAVGAIQIAGTAEPSQIPFFVAACDYTLIGEELFAASAYLSKNPKEVGSLKGSDMSKLIIIVAILIGTFLVTVSQTPFGESNYWLKRATEQYLSWLSIE
;
A
#
# COMPACT_ATOMS: atom_id res chain seq x y z
N MET A 1 -24.99 17.60 31.89
CA MET A 1 -24.77 18.39 30.65
C MET A 1 -25.26 17.57 29.46
N SER A 2 -26.27 18.05 28.72
CA SER A 2 -26.90 17.26 27.64
C SER A 2 -25.89 16.88 26.54
N VAL A 3 -25.86 15.59 26.19
CA VAL A 3 -24.96 14.97 25.18
C VAL A 3 -25.04 15.69 23.82
N SER A 4 -26.16 16.36 23.53
CA SER A 4 -26.32 17.15 22.30
C SER A 4 -25.43 18.40 22.23
N ARG A 5 -25.00 18.98 23.36
CA ARG A 5 -24.10 20.15 23.38
C ARG A 5 -22.62 19.78 23.22
N LEU A 6 -22.24 18.54 23.54
CA LEU A 6 -20.86 18.03 23.36
C LEU A 6 -20.53 17.76 21.87
N LEU A 7 -21.56 17.55 21.04
CA LEU A 7 -21.47 17.17 19.61
C LEU A 7 -21.59 18.35 18.62
N SER A 8 -21.60 19.60 19.10
CA SER A 8 -21.50 20.79 18.24
C SER A 8 -20.09 20.89 17.63
N ARG A 9 -19.93 21.54 16.46
CA ARG A 9 -18.60 21.91 15.89
C ARG A 9 -17.68 22.58 16.93
N LYS A 10 -18.27 23.33 17.87
CA LYS A 10 -17.55 23.93 19.02
C LYS A 10 -17.27 22.95 20.16
N GLY A 11 -18.05 21.88 20.28
CA GLY A 11 -17.90 20.80 21.26
C GLY A 11 -16.79 19.80 20.92
N LEU A 12 -16.59 19.49 19.64
CA LEU A 12 -15.48 18.64 19.18
C LEU A 12 -14.12 19.35 19.30
N GLY A 13 -14.07 20.64 18.96
CA GLY A 13 -12.91 21.49 19.24
C GLY A 13 -12.66 21.64 20.74
N ARG A 14 -13.72 21.76 21.55
CA ARG A 14 -13.61 21.74 23.01
C ARG A 14 -13.16 20.40 23.55
N LEU A 15 -13.52 19.26 22.95
CA LEU A 15 -13.08 17.92 23.37
C LEU A 15 -11.62 17.65 22.99
N ALA A 16 -11.19 18.08 21.81
CA ALA A 16 -9.78 18.02 21.40
C ALA A 16 -8.91 18.95 22.28
N VAL A 17 -9.40 20.16 22.56
CA VAL A 17 -8.78 21.05 23.56
C VAL A 17 -8.88 20.44 24.95
N PHE A 18 -9.97 19.76 25.32
CA PHE A 18 -10.09 19.09 26.62
C PHE A 18 -9.10 17.94 26.75
N LEU A 19 -8.86 17.16 25.70
CA LEU A 19 -7.88 16.07 25.71
C LEU A 19 -6.44 16.58 25.67
N ALA A 20 -6.17 17.66 24.93
CA ALA A 20 -4.87 18.33 24.93
C ALA A 20 -4.60 19.05 26.27
N VAL A 21 -5.61 19.70 26.85
CA VAL A 21 -5.55 20.33 28.18
C VAL A 21 -5.56 19.28 29.28
N TYR A 22 -6.21 18.12 29.12
CA TYR A 22 -6.15 17.01 30.08
C TYR A 22 -4.80 16.30 30.01
N GLY A 23 -4.19 16.17 28.82
CA GLY A 23 -2.80 15.78 28.66
C GLY A 23 -1.85 16.78 29.34
N LEU A 24 -2.08 18.09 29.16
CA LEU A 24 -1.30 19.15 29.80
C LEU A 24 -1.53 19.24 31.32
N ILE A 25 -2.76 19.03 31.80
CA ILE A 25 -3.11 18.98 33.23
C ILE A 25 -2.59 17.69 33.87
N ALA A 26 -2.61 16.55 33.17
CA ALA A 26 -1.99 15.31 33.66
C ALA A 26 -0.46 15.42 33.75
N VAL A 27 0.15 16.22 32.85
CA VAL A 27 1.56 16.63 32.90
C VAL A 27 1.81 17.60 34.07
N MET A 28 0.91 18.56 34.31
CA MET A 28 1.03 19.55 35.41
C MET A 28 0.62 19.02 36.80
N ALA A 29 -0.14 17.93 36.88
CA ALA A 29 -0.64 17.32 38.12
C ALA A 29 0.31 16.28 38.72
N GLN A 30 1.46 16.01 38.09
CA GLN A 30 2.52 15.23 38.70
C GLN A 30 3.42 16.19 39.48
N GLU A 31 3.33 16.12 40.81
CA GLU A 31 4.16 16.96 41.69
C GLU A 31 5.65 16.72 41.40
N PRO A 32 6.49 17.78 41.44
CA PRO A 32 7.93 17.62 41.39
C PRO A 32 8.39 16.78 42.59
N PRO A 33 9.38 15.89 42.44
CA PRO A 33 9.94 15.18 43.60
C PRO A 33 10.47 16.19 44.62
N ALA A 34 10.09 16.01 45.87
CA ALA A 34 10.48 16.88 46.97
C ALA A 34 11.99 16.82 47.22
N GLY A 35 12.65 17.98 47.13
CA GLY A 35 13.88 18.33 47.85
C GLY A 35 15.19 17.68 47.38
N SER A 36 15.98 18.46 46.64
CA SER A 36 17.45 18.46 46.75
C SER A 36 17.91 19.92 46.95
N PRO A 37 18.87 20.21 47.85
CA PRO A 37 19.23 21.57 48.24
C PRO A 37 19.91 22.36 47.10
N PRO A 38 19.96 23.70 47.17
CA PRO A 38 20.61 24.51 46.15
C PRO A 38 22.13 24.24 46.13
N ASP A 39 22.65 23.88 44.96
CA ASP A 39 24.08 23.77 44.73
C ASP A 39 24.77 25.11 45.05
N ALA A 40 25.81 25.02 45.87
CA ALA A 40 26.67 26.13 46.25
C ALA A 40 27.35 26.78 45.02
N PRO A 41 27.67 28.08 45.05
CA PRO A 41 28.32 28.74 43.92
C PRO A 41 29.70 28.12 43.65
N PRO A 42 30.16 28.07 42.38
CA PRO A 42 31.41 27.44 42.04
C PRO A 42 32.59 28.19 42.67
N SER A 43 33.33 27.51 43.55
CA SER A 43 34.63 27.97 44.05
C SER A 43 35.64 28.02 42.92
N ALA A 44 36.35 29.15 42.84
CA ALA A 44 37.41 29.41 41.89
C ALA A 44 38.55 28.38 41.99
N VAL A 45 38.93 27.79 40.86
CA VAL A 45 40.18 27.04 40.70
C VAL A 45 41.20 27.97 40.07
N ALA A 46 42.27 28.27 40.83
CA ALA A 46 43.45 29.00 40.35
C ALA A 46 44.34 28.08 39.49
N PRO A 47 45.14 28.63 38.54
CA PRO A 47 45.71 27.89 37.42
C PRO A 47 46.95 27.06 37.79
N GLN A 48 47.03 25.82 37.32
CA GLN A 48 48.26 25.02 37.31
C GLN A 48 49.03 25.24 35.99
N ALA A 49 50.34 25.49 36.12
CA ALA A 49 51.30 25.64 35.03
C ALA A 49 51.75 24.25 34.49
N PRO A 50 52.32 24.16 33.27
CA PRO A 50 52.30 22.94 32.46
C PRO A 50 53.48 22.00 32.74
N GLU A 51 53.23 20.69 32.78
CA GLU A 51 54.27 19.66 32.72
C GLU A 51 54.68 19.35 31.27
N PRO A 52 55.98 19.17 30.97
CA PRO A 52 56.47 18.91 29.63
C PRO A 52 56.52 17.40 29.33
N GLY A 53 55.90 16.97 28.23
CA GLY A 53 56.12 15.64 27.66
C GLY A 53 54.84 14.86 27.37
N ALA A 54 54.12 15.27 26.32
CA ALA A 54 53.13 14.42 25.68
C ALA A 54 53.49 14.29 24.20
N ALA A 55 53.86 13.09 23.77
CA ALA A 55 53.86 12.73 22.36
C ALA A 55 52.40 12.79 21.84
N PRO A 56 52.14 13.34 20.64
CA PRO A 56 50.77 13.50 20.16
C PRO A 56 50.14 12.14 19.83
N ALA A 57 48.92 11.94 20.31
CA ALA A 57 48.03 10.88 19.85
C ALA A 57 47.71 11.08 18.35
N PRO A 58 47.51 10.01 17.56
CA PRO A 58 47.27 10.13 16.13
C PRO A 58 45.94 10.85 15.86
N VAL A 59 46.00 11.82 14.94
CA VAL A 59 44.83 12.49 14.37
C VAL A 59 43.98 11.45 13.63
N PRO A 60 42.65 11.36 13.85
CA PRO A 60 41.80 10.55 13.00
C PRO A 60 41.83 11.12 11.58
N ALA A 61 42.15 10.27 10.60
CA ALA A 61 42.17 10.65 9.21
C ALA A 61 40.82 11.26 8.78
N ALA A 62 40.88 12.39 8.07
CA ALA A 62 39.72 12.98 7.43
C ALA A 62 39.04 11.95 6.50
N PRO A 63 37.71 11.88 6.46
CA PRO A 63 37.02 11.03 5.49
C PRO A 63 37.38 11.48 4.07
N ALA A 64 37.68 10.51 3.21
CA ALA A 64 37.97 10.75 1.80
C ALA A 64 36.79 11.48 1.12
N PRO A 65 37.05 12.41 0.18
CA PRO A 65 35.97 13.07 -0.55
C PRO A 65 35.20 12.04 -1.39
N GLU A 66 33.87 12.11 -1.33
CA GLU A 66 32.97 11.34 -2.20
C GLU A 66 33.35 11.56 -3.68
N PRO A 67 33.32 10.50 -4.52
CA PRO A 67 33.49 10.69 -5.95
C PRO A 67 32.31 11.48 -6.50
N ALA A 68 32.62 12.58 -7.19
CA ALA A 68 31.65 13.40 -7.91
C ALA A 68 30.78 12.55 -8.87
N PRO A 69 29.50 12.93 -9.11
CA PRO A 69 28.64 12.22 -10.04
C PRO A 69 29.29 12.18 -11.42
N ALA A 70 29.35 10.99 -12.01
CA ALA A 70 29.86 10.81 -13.37
C ALA A 70 29.09 11.70 -14.34
N ALA A 71 29.84 12.57 -15.03
CA ALA A 71 29.33 13.37 -16.13
C ALA A 71 28.71 12.45 -17.20
N ALA A 72 27.54 12.85 -17.70
CA ALA A 72 26.85 12.18 -18.79
C ALA A 72 27.81 12.00 -19.99
N ALA A 73 27.96 10.74 -20.43
CA ALA A 73 28.64 10.45 -21.68
C ALA A 73 27.84 11.04 -22.85
N PRO A 74 28.49 11.65 -23.87
CA PRO A 74 27.80 12.21 -25.01
C PRO A 74 27.12 11.09 -25.82
N VAL A 75 25.82 11.26 -26.06
CA VAL A 75 25.02 10.42 -26.97
C VAL A 75 25.62 10.53 -28.38
N GLN A 76 26.13 9.43 -28.91
CA GLN A 76 26.49 9.34 -30.33
C GLN A 76 25.23 9.41 -31.19
N PRO A 77 25.21 10.18 -32.30
CA PRO A 77 24.06 10.24 -33.17
C PRO A 77 23.84 8.88 -33.87
N ALA A 78 22.57 8.46 -33.91
CA ALA A 78 22.13 7.23 -34.56
C ALA A 78 22.53 7.21 -36.05
N ALA A 79 23.09 6.09 -36.50
CA ALA A 79 23.34 5.83 -37.92
C ALA A 79 22.01 5.65 -38.69
N PRO A 80 21.91 6.10 -39.96
CA PRO A 80 20.67 6.10 -40.71
C PRO A 80 20.18 4.68 -41.06
N ALA A 81 18.86 4.51 -41.05
CA ALA A 81 18.15 3.27 -41.31
C ALA A 81 18.41 2.70 -42.73
N VAL A 82 18.67 1.39 -42.79
CA VAL A 82 18.70 0.61 -44.04
C VAL A 82 17.24 0.22 -44.39
N PRO A 83 16.76 0.45 -45.64
CA PRO A 83 15.40 0.08 -46.03
C PRO A 83 15.24 -1.45 -46.20
N PRO A 84 14.02 -1.99 -46.06
CA PRO A 84 13.80 -3.44 -46.06
C PRO A 84 13.96 -4.05 -47.45
N GLU A 85 14.75 -5.13 -47.51
CA GLU A 85 14.92 -5.98 -48.69
C GLU A 85 13.68 -6.89 -48.86
N SER A 86 13.16 -6.93 -50.08
CA SER A 86 11.96 -7.68 -50.49
C SER A 86 12.21 -9.19 -50.52
N VAL A 87 11.47 -9.96 -49.72
CA VAL A 87 11.41 -11.43 -49.85
C VAL A 87 10.20 -11.82 -50.70
N GLN A 88 10.46 -12.56 -51.77
CA GLN A 88 9.51 -12.98 -52.82
C GLN A 88 8.50 -14.05 -52.32
N PRO A 89 7.33 -14.20 -52.98
CA PRO A 89 6.32 -15.20 -52.62
C PRO A 89 6.74 -16.61 -53.04
N VAL A 90 6.52 -17.60 -52.17
CA VAL A 90 6.76 -19.02 -52.44
C VAL A 90 5.53 -19.61 -53.15
N SER A 91 5.74 -20.19 -54.34
CA SER A 91 4.71 -20.82 -55.18
C SER A 91 4.15 -22.12 -54.57
N PRO A 92 2.88 -22.49 -54.87
CA PRO A 92 2.20 -23.62 -54.26
C PRO A 92 2.38 -24.88 -55.11
N ASP A 93 3.41 -25.70 -54.84
CA ASP A 93 3.45 -27.10 -55.30
C ASP A 93 4.60 -27.87 -54.61
N THR A 94 4.39 -28.28 -53.37
CA THR A 94 5.25 -29.30 -52.72
C THR A 94 4.37 -30.22 -51.86
N PRO A 95 4.40 -31.55 -52.07
CA PRO A 95 3.55 -32.49 -51.35
C PRO A 95 3.98 -32.64 -49.87
N PRO A 96 3.06 -33.01 -48.96
CA PRO A 96 3.34 -33.05 -47.53
C PRO A 96 4.24 -34.25 -47.19
N ALA A 97 5.39 -33.97 -46.57
CA ALA A 97 6.21 -35.01 -45.96
C ALA A 97 5.58 -35.48 -44.64
N ALA A 98 5.56 -36.80 -44.46
CA ALA A 98 4.83 -37.53 -43.45
C ALA A 98 5.24 -37.22 -41.99
N ALA A 99 4.27 -37.38 -41.10
CA ALA A 99 4.42 -37.29 -39.65
C ALA A 99 5.43 -38.30 -39.09
N VAL A 100 6.37 -37.81 -38.28
CA VAL A 100 7.25 -38.62 -37.42
C VAL A 100 6.79 -38.41 -35.97
N PRO A 101 6.58 -39.47 -35.17
CA PRO A 101 6.10 -39.33 -33.80
C PRO A 101 7.21 -38.84 -32.87
N VAL A 102 6.91 -37.85 -32.02
CA VAL A 102 7.81 -37.38 -30.97
C VAL A 102 7.46 -38.10 -29.67
N ALA A 103 8.39 -38.93 -29.20
CA ALA A 103 8.39 -39.57 -27.89
C ALA A 103 8.73 -38.56 -26.77
N PRO A 104 8.34 -38.81 -25.50
CA PRO A 104 8.43 -37.80 -24.44
C PRO A 104 9.89 -37.59 -24.01
N ALA A 105 10.30 -36.32 -23.88
CA ALA A 105 11.61 -35.96 -23.38
C ALA A 105 11.59 -35.82 -21.84
N ASP A 106 12.42 -36.63 -21.19
CA ASP A 106 12.81 -36.56 -19.79
C ASP A 106 13.47 -35.20 -19.47
N PRO A 107 13.13 -34.54 -18.34
CA PRO A 107 13.69 -33.24 -17.98
C PRO A 107 14.96 -33.43 -17.15
N ALA A 108 16.12 -33.32 -17.79
CA ALA A 108 17.39 -33.18 -17.07
C ALA A 108 18.31 -32.20 -17.80
N ALA A 109 18.84 -31.25 -17.01
CA ALA A 109 19.86 -30.25 -17.32
C ALA A 109 19.41 -28.92 -17.94
N ALA A 110 18.95 -28.00 -17.09
CA ALA A 110 19.53 -26.66 -16.93
C ALA A 110 18.78 -25.88 -15.84
N ALA A 111 19.05 -26.19 -14.57
CA ALA A 111 18.62 -25.38 -13.44
C ALA A 111 19.80 -25.22 -12.48
N THR A 112 20.36 -24.02 -12.43
CA THR A 112 21.27 -23.59 -11.37
C THR A 112 21.03 -22.11 -11.09
N ALA A 113 20.27 -21.83 -10.04
CA ALA A 113 20.65 -20.88 -8.98
C ALA A 113 19.54 -20.78 -7.92
N ALA A 114 19.97 -20.71 -6.65
CA ALA A 114 19.23 -20.43 -5.41
C ALA A 114 18.60 -21.62 -4.68
N ALA A 115 19.45 -22.40 -3.99
CA ALA A 115 19.05 -23.29 -2.90
C ALA A 115 19.17 -22.55 -1.55
N ALA A 116 18.08 -22.57 -0.76
CA ALA A 116 18.09 -22.34 0.68
C ALA A 116 18.62 -23.59 1.41
N PRO A 117 19.20 -23.48 2.62
CA PRO A 117 19.44 -24.65 3.45
C PRO A 117 18.36 -24.79 4.53
N THR A 118 17.68 -25.93 4.49
CA THR A 118 16.99 -26.54 5.64
C THR A 118 17.84 -27.74 6.05
N GLU A 119 18.39 -27.76 7.26
CA GLU A 119 18.97 -28.97 7.84
C GLU A 119 18.23 -29.38 9.10
N ALA A 120 17.77 -30.63 9.08
CA ALA A 120 17.05 -31.31 10.13
C ALA A 120 18.04 -32.02 11.07
N SER A 121 17.80 -31.83 12.38
CA SER A 121 17.84 -32.84 13.44
C SER A 121 18.91 -33.94 13.37
N ALA A 122 20.00 -33.76 14.13
CA ALA A 122 20.83 -34.84 14.64
C ALA A 122 20.90 -34.76 16.18
N ALA A 123 20.52 -35.84 16.86
CA ALA A 123 20.56 -35.98 18.31
C ALA A 123 22.01 -36.17 18.82
N PRO A 124 22.39 -35.58 19.98
CA PRO A 124 23.71 -35.80 20.57
C PRO A 124 23.74 -37.07 21.45
N PRO A 125 24.92 -37.70 21.64
CA PRO A 125 25.05 -38.91 22.44
C PRO A 125 25.04 -38.62 23.95
N ALA A 126 24.55 -39.58 24.72
CA ALA A 126 24.53 -39.56 26.18
C ALA A 126 25.94 -39.62 26.80
N PRO A 127 26.22 -38.90 27.91
CA PRO A 127 27.33 -39.22 28.78
C PRO A 127 26.90 -40.08 29.99
N ALA A 128 27.86 -40.85 30.47
CA ALA A 128 27.77 -41.92 31.45
C ALA A 128 27.33 -41.47 32.86
N ALA A 129 26.71 -42.40 33.58
CA ALA A 129 26.35 -42.29 34.99
C ALA A 129 27.51 -42.73 35.90
N GLU A 130 27.71 -42.03 37.02
CA GLU A 130 28.17 -42.55 38.33
C GLU A 130 27.89 -41.49 39.44
N PRO A 131 27.85 -41.84 40.75
CA PRO A 131 26.62 -41.70 41.53
C PRO A 131 26.58 -40.63 42.64
N ALA A 132 25.34 -40.43 43.09
CA ALA A 132 24.78 -39.68 44.22
C ALA A 132 25.68 -39.22 45.39
N ALA A 133 25.51 -37.95 45.77
CA ALA A 133 25.51 -37.50 47.17
C ALA A 133 24.49 -36.34 47.31
N GLY A 134 23.57 -36.48 48.27
CA GLY A 134 22.33 -35.72 48.32
C GLY A 134 22.40 -34.35 48.98
N ALA A 135 21.40 -33.53 48.65
CA ALA A 135 20.81 -32.51 49.51
C ALA A 135 19.40 -32.22 48.99
N ALA A 136 18.40 -32.29 49.88
CA ALA A 136 16.98 -32.11 49.57
C ALA A 136 16.67 -30.68 49.07
N PRO A 137 15.62 -30.50 48.24
CA PRO A 137 15.20 -29.18 47.79
C PRO A 137 14.27 -28.55 48.81
N ASP A 138 14.66 -27.41 49.39
CA ASP A 138 13.70 -26.52 50.03
C ASP A 138 12.90 -25.80 48.93
N ALA A 139 11.71 -26.35 48.68
CA ALA A 139 10.71 -25.81 47.79
C ALA A 139 10.08 -24.55 48.41
N ALA A 140 10.63 -23.38 48.09
CA ALA A 140 9.83 -22.16 48.03
C ALA A 140 9.17 -22.10 46.64
N ALA A 141 8.07 -22.85 46.49
CA ALA A 141 7.21 -22.77 45.33
C ALA A 141 6.61 -21.36 45.25
N GLY A 142 7.24 -20.48 44.47
CA GLY A 142 6.60 -19.28 43.97
C GLY A 142 5.38 -19.70 43.16
N ALA A 143 4.19 -19.25 43.58
CA ALA A 143 2.97 -19.50 42.85
C ALA A 143 3.17 -19.14 41.36
N PRO A 144 2.65 -19.94 40.40
CA PRO A 144 2.72 -19.55 38.99
C PRO A 144 2.04 -18.18 38.87
N ALA A 145 2.80 -17.19 38.39
CA ALA A 145 2.26 -15.87 38.12
C ALA A 145 0.99 -16.05 37.26
N ALA A 146 -0.13 -15.51 37.74
CA ALA A 146 -1.39 -15.57 37.00
C ALA A 146 -1.13 -15.08 35.56
N PRO A 147 -1.72 -15.71 34.53
CA PRO A 147 -1.52 -15.26 33.16
C PRO A 147 -1.91 -13.78 33.08
N GLU A 148 -0.94 -12.91 32.76
CA GLU A 148 -1.23 -11.51 32.47
C GLU A 148 -1.94 -11.46 31.12
N TRP A 149 -3.28 -11.43 31.16
CA TRP A 149 -4.13 -11.29 29.98
C TRP A 149 -3.94 -9.93 29.27
N PHE A 150 -3.31 -8.96 29.92
CA PHE A 150 -3.13 -7.61 29.41
C PHE A 150 -1.70 -7.13 29.61
N ASP A 151 -0.97 -7.02 28.51
CA ASP A 151 0.36 -6.43 28.46
C ASP A 151 0.27 -4.90 28.53
N LYS A 152 0.58 -4.34 29.70
CA LYS A 152 0.51 -2.89 29.96
C LYS A 152 1.49 -2.09 29.10
N SER A 153 2.56 -2.70 28.58
CA SER A 153 3.49 -2.03 27.66
C SER A 153 2.81 -1.63 26.35
N ARG A 154 1.78 -2.39 25.94
CA ARG A 154 1.02 -2.17 24.69
C ARG A 154 -0.25 -1.35 24.89
N ALA A 155 -0.50 -0.83 26.09
CA ALA A 155 -1.63 0.06 26.36
C ALA A 155 -1.71 1.28 25.40
N PRO A 156 -0.59 1.92 25.00
CA PRO A 156 -0.58 2.95 23.96
C PRO A 156 -1.17 2.50 22.63
N ILE A 157 -0.79 1.31 22.15
CA ILE A 157 -1.26 0.72 20.89
C ILE A 157 -2.77 0.43 20.98
N ALA A 158 -3.20 -0.16 22.09
CA ALA A 158 -4.62 -0.43 22.34
C ALA A 158 -5.45 0.86 22.34
N LEU A 159 -4.93 1.95 22.92
CA LEU A 159 -5.58 3.26 22.88
C LEU A 159 -5.70 3.80 21.45
N ILE A 160 -4.63 3.71 20.64
CA ILE A 160 -4.65 4.14 19.24
C ILE A 160 -5.72 3.36 18.45
N ILE A 161 -5.74 2.03 18.59
CA ILE A 161 -6.73 1.17 17.93
C ILE A 161 -8.14 1.53 18.37
N ALA A 162 -8.36 1.76 19.68
CA ALA A 162 -9.66 2.16 20.21
C ALA A 162 -10.12 3.53 19.69
N VAL A 163 -9.21 4.50 19.55
CA VAL A 163 -9.52 5.83 19.02
C VAL A 163 -9.85 5.76 17.54
N ILE A 164 -9.01 5.10 16.73
CA ILE A 164 -9.24 4.95 15.28
C ILE A 164 -10.51 4.14 15.02
N GLY A 165 -10.66 2.98 15.69
CA GLY A 165 -11.84 2.15 15.60
C GLY A 165 -13.11 2.90 16.03
N GLY A 166 -13.04 3.62 17.15
CA GLY A 166 -14.13 4.46 17.66
C GLY A 166 -14.53 5.56 16.67
N LEU A 167 -13.58 6.22 16.02
CA LEU A 167 -13.84 7.22 14.97
C LEU A 167 -14.51 6.60 13.75
N VAL A 168 -13.95 5.50 13.22
CA VAL A 168 -14.52 4.78 12.07
C VAL A 168 -15.94 4.33 12.37
N THR A 169 -16.18 3.71 13.53
CA THR A 169 -17.52 3.31 13.96
C THR A 169 -18.45 4.52 14.12
N TRP A 170 -17.99 5.62 14.71
CA TRP A 170 -18.80 6.82 14.89
C TRP A 170 -19.22 7.46 13.56
N PHE A 171 -18.30 7.59 12.60
CA PHE A 171 -18.61 8.10 11.26
C PHE A 171 -19.51 7.14 10.47
N THR A 172 -19.29 5.82 10.57
CA THR A 172 -20.13 4.79 9.95
C THR A 172 -21.57 4.86 10.46
N LEU A 173 -21.77 4.88 11.78
CA LEU A 173 -23.10 5.00 12.38
C LEU A 173 -23.74 6.35 12.08
N SER A 174 -22.94 7.42 12.01
CA SER A 174 -23.43 8.75 11.66
C SER A 174 -23.94 8.84 10.22
N ALA A 175 -23.23 8.22 9.27
CA ALA A 175 -23.63 8.14 7.88
C ALA A 175 -24.90 7.29 7.71
N GLN A 176 -24.98 6.14 8.40
CA GLN A 176 -26.19 5.30 8.43
C GLN A 176 -27.42 6.03 8.97
N ARG A 177 -27.24 7.02 9.87
CA ARG A 177 -28.32 7.86 10.41
C ARG A 177 -28.76 8.99 9.47
N GLY A 178 -28.29 8.98 8.21
CA GLY A 178 -28.70 9.95 7.18
C GLY A 178 -27.95 11.28 7.23
N LYS A 179 -26.83 11.38 7.98
CA LYS A 179 -25.97 12.57 7.86
C LYS A 179 -25.23 12.51 6.54
N GLU A 180 -25.42 13.52 5.71
CA GLU A 180 -24.63 13.68 4.50
C GLU A 180 -23.15 13.88 4.85
N MET A 181 -22.31 12.99 4.33
CA MET A 181 -20.87 13.04 4.49
C MET A 181 -20.24 13.49 3.19
N PHE A 182 -19.50 14.59 3.23
CA PHE A 182 -18.72 15.03 2.08
C PHE A 182 -17.48 14.14 1.91
N ILE A 183 -17.39 13.47 0.76
CA ILE A 183 -16.20 12.76 0.27
C ILE A 183 -15.55 13.61 -0.83
N ARG A 184 -14.21 13.62 -0.87
CA ARG A 184 -13.47 14.27 -1.96
C ARG A 184 -13.82 13.63 -3.30
N ARG A 185 -13.90 14.44 -4.36
CA ARG A 185 -14.06 13.90 -5.71
C ARG A 185 -12.75 13.25 -6.15
N ILE A 186 -12.85 12.06 -6.74
CA ILE A 186 -11.74 11.33 -7.33
C ILE A 186 -11.89 11.45 -8.85
N SER A 187 -10.99 12.19 -9.49
CA SER A 187 -11.09 12.54 -10.92
C SER A 187 -11.15 11.31 -11.82
N GLY A 188 -10.34 10.29 -11.54
CA GLY A 188 -10.33 9.05 -12.32
C GLY A 188 -11.64 8.27 -12.24
N LEU A 189 -12.39 8.35 -11.14
CA LEU A 189 -13.68 7.67 -11.02
C LEU A 189 -14.80 8.38 -11.79
N SER A 190 -14.81 9.71 -11.82
CA SER A 190 -15.75 10.43 -12.69
C SER A 190 -15.49 10.18 -14.17
N ALA A 191 -14.22 9.98 -14.55
CA ALA A 191 -13.84 9.72 -15.93
C ALA A 191 -14.28 8.33 -16.43
N LEU A 192 -14.57 7.36 -15.55
CA LEU A 192 -15.05 6.02 -15.94
C LEU A 192 -16.36 6.11 -16.73
N ASP A 193 -17.36 6.82 -16.20
CA ASP A 193 -18.67 6.96 -16.84
C ASP A 193 -18.56 7.67 -18.20
N ASP A 194 -17.74 8.73 -18.26
CA ASP A 194 -17.47 9.49 -19.49
C ASP A 194 -16.74 8.65 -20.53
N ALA A 195 -15.80 7.81 -20.11
CA ALA A 195 -15.05 6.91 -20.99
C ALA A 195 -15.94 5.82 -21.58
N VAL A 196 -16.86 5.25 -20.80
CA VAL A 196 -17.87 4.31 -21.32
C VAL A 196 -18.80 5.02 -22.31
N GLY A 197 -19.28 6.22 -21.98
CA GLY A 197 -20.13 7.01 -22.89
C GLY A 197 -19.45 7.32 -24.24
N ARG A 198 -18.19 7.75 -24.21
CA ARG A 198 -17.40 7.95 -25.45
C ARG A 198 -17.20 6.65 -26.23
N ALA A 199 -16.98 5.52 -25.56
CA ALA A 199 -16.85 4.24 -26.23
C ALA A 199 -18.16 3.88 -26.98
N THR A 200 -19.32 4.13 -26.36
CA THR A 200 -20.63 4.00 -26.99
C THR A 200 -20.77 4.91 -28.22
N GLU A 201 -20.43 6.20 -28.09
CA GLU A 201 -20.53 7.19 -29.17
C GLU A 201 -19.64 6.83 -30.36
N MET A 202 -18.48 6.19 -30.12
CA MET A 202 -17.57 5.71 -31.15
C MET A 202 -17.96 4.34 -31.73
N GLY A 203 -18.98 3.67 -31.19
CA GLY A 203 -19.37 2.31 -31.58
C GLY A 203 -18.28 1.26 -31.29
N ARG A 204 -17.40 1.53 -30.32
CA ARG A 204 -16.25 0.68 -29.95
C ARG A 204 -16.44 0.14 -28.53
N GLY A 205 -15.79 -0.99 -28.24
CA GLY A 205 -15.89 -1.62 -26.93
C GLY A 205 -15.07 -0.95 -25.83
N VAL A 206 -15.25 -1.45 -24.61
CA VAL A 206 -14.46 -1.17 -23.41
C VAL A 206 -13.67 -2.42 -23.06
N LEU A 207 -12.39 -2.25 -22.73
CA LEU A 207 -11.54 -3.30 -22.20
C LEU A 207 -11.26 -3.05 -20.71
N TYR A 208 -11.40 -4.09 -19.87
CA TYR A 208 -11.24 -4.00 -18.43
C TYR A 208 -10.30 -5.07 -17.89
N ILE A 209 -9.33 -4.68 -17.06
CA ILE A 209 -8.38 -5.58 -16.40
C ILE A 209 -8.35 -5.27 -14.89
N PRO A 210 -8.74 -6.22 -14.01
CA PRO A 210 -8.77 -6.02 -12.56
C PRO A 210 -7.41 -6.29 -11.86
N GLY A 211 -6.29 -6.19 -12.58
CA GLY A 211 -4.96 -6.60 -12.10
C GLY A 211 -4.60 -8.05 -12.48
N ILE A 212 -3.42 -8.49 -12.05
CA ILE A 212 -2.84 -9.79 -12.42
C ILE A 212 -2.86 -10.85 -11.30
N TRP A 213 -3.24 -10.45 -10.08
CA TRP A 213 -3.27 -11.34 -8.92
C TRP A 213 -4.63 -12.00 -8.76
N ASP A 214 -4.71 -12.98 -7.85
CA ASP A 214 -5.96 -13.65 -7.53
C ASP A 214 -6.81 -12.82 -6.55
N MET A 215 -7.95 -13.36 -6.14
CA MET A 215 -8.91 -12.75 -5.21
C MET A 215 -8.40 -12.65 -3.77
N ASP A 216 -7.23 -13.20 -3.46
CA ASP A 216 -6.53 -13.00 -2.18
C ASP A 216 -5.85 -11.63 -2.08
N ASP A 217 -5.58 -10.99 -3.22
CA ASP A 217 -5.13 -9.60 -3.27
C ASP A 217 -6.30 -8.61 -3.15
N ILE A 218 -6.16 -7.67 -2.22
CA ILE A 218 -7.20 -6.69 -1.92
C ILE A 218 -7.44 -5.70 -3.08
N GLN A 219 -6.45 -5.46 -3.94
CA GLN A 219 -6.62 -4.61 -5.12
C GLN A 219 -7.43 -5.32 -6.19
N THR A 220 -7.24 -6.62 -6.40
CA THR A 220 -8.08 -7.43 -7.29
C THR A 220 -9.55 -7.39 -6.84
N VAL A 221 -9.82 -7.53 -5.54
CA VAL A 221 -11.18 -7.42 -4.99
C VAL A 221 -11.79 -6.04 -5.27
N ALA A 222 -11.02 -4.96 -5.06
CA ALA A 222 -11.44 -3.61 -5.39
C ALA A 222 -11.70 -3.43 -6.90
N GLY A 223 -10.79 -3.97 -7.73
CA GLY A 223 -10.89 -3.97 -9.20
C GLY A 223 -12.13 -4.68 -9.70
N VAL A 224 -12.45 -5.87 -9.18
CA VAL A 224 -13.69 -6.58 -9.53
C VAL A 224 -14.94 -5.84 -9.04
N THR A 225 -14.86 -5.14 -7.91
CA THR A 225 -15.98 -4.31 -7.43
C THR A 225 -16.26 -3.14 -8.38
N ILE A 226 -15.22 -2.47 -8.88
CA ILE A 226 -15.36 -1.38 -9.86
C ILE A 226 -15.83 -1.92 -11.22
N LEU A 227 -15.42 -3.13 -11.61
CA LEU A 227 -15.92 -3.81 -12.82
C LEU A 227 -17.45 -3.92 -12.80
N GLY A 228 -18.06 -4.20 -11.65
CA GLY A 228 -19.52 -4.22 -11.52
C GLY A 228 -20.17 -2.88 -11.88
N HIS A 229 -19.58 -1.76 -11.48
CA HIS A 229 -20.07 -0.42 -11.87
C HIS A 229 -19.90 -0.17 -13.37
N VAL A 230 -18.72 -0.49 -13.92
CA VAL A 230 -18.46 -0.38 -15.37
C VAL A 230 -19.44 -1.24 -16.16
N ALA A 231 -19.69 -2.48 -15.72
CA ALA A 231 -20.64 -3.40 -16.32
C ALA A 231 -22.07 -2.86 -16.32
N LYS A 232 -22.50 -2.20 -15.24
CA LYS A 232 -23.82 -1.51 -15.20
C LYS A 232 -23.91 -0.43 -16.26
N LYS A 233 -22.84 0.33 -16.48
CA LYS A 233 -22.79 1.41 -17.48
C LYS A 233 -22.71 0.87 -18.91
N THR A 234 -21.90 -0.15 -19.16
CA THR A 234 -21.84 -0.79 -20.48
C THR A 234 -23.16 -1.47 -20.83
N ALA A 235 -23.86 -2.07 -19.87
CA ALA A 235 -25.20 -2.62 -20.08
C ALA A 235 -26.26 -1.54 -20.37
N GLU A 236 -26.18 -0.40 -19.67
CA GLU A 236 -27.10 0.73 -19.87
C GLU A 236 -26.96 1.34 -21.27
N TYR A 237 -25.72 1.44 -21.77
CA TYR A 237 -25.41 2.03 -23.07
C TYR A 237 -25.24 1.02 -24.21
N ASP A 238 -25.50 -0.27 -23.96
CA ASP A 238 -25.30 -1.36 -24.94
C ASP A 238 -23.89 -1.37 -25.58
N THR A 239 -22.87 -1.20 -24.73
CA THR A 239 -21.47 -1.14 -25.15
C THR A 239 -20.77 -2.48 -24.94
N PRO A 240 -20.01 -3.01 -25.92
CA PRO A 240 -19.23 -4.23 -25.75
C PRO A 240 -18.24 -4.11 -24.58
N LEU A 241 -18.27 -5.05 -23.64
CA LEU A 241 -17.32 -5.17 -22.54
C LEU A 241 -16.43 -6.40 -22.77
N PHE A 242 -15.12 -6.18 -22.87
CA PHE A 242 -14.09 -7.21 -22.93
C PHE A 242 -13.32 -7.21 -21.61
N ALA A 243 -13.32 -8.33 -20.90
CA ALA A 243 -12.69 -8.44 -19.60
C ALA A 243 -11.82 -9.70 -19.54
N PRO A 244 -10.68 -9.73 -20.27
CA PRO A 244 -9.77 -10.86 -20.23
C PRO A 244 -9.10 -10.96 -18.85
N MET A 245 -9.09 -12.16 -18.29
CA MET A 245 -8.61 -12.43 -16.93
C MET A 245 -7.35 -13.30 -16.98
N THR A 246 -6.39 -13.02 -16.10
CA THR A 246 -5.22 -13.88 -15.97
C THR A 246 -5.44 -15.05 -15.02
N ARG A 247 -6.35 -14.93 -14.03
CA ARG A 247 -6.68 -16.02 -13.08
C ARG A 247 -8.07 -16.60 -13.35
N SER A 248 -8.18 -17.92 -13.29
CA SER A 248 -9.43 -18.66 -13.53
C SER A 248 -10.49 -18.42 -12.44
N PHE A 249 -10.06 -18.27 -11.18
CA PHE A 249 -10.98 -17.94 -10.08
C PHE A 249 -11.52 -16.51 -10.22
N VAL A 250 -10.65 -15.53 -10.50
CA VAL A 250 -11.05 -14.15 -10.80
C VAL A 250 -12.03 -14.09 -11.98
N MET A 251 -11.82 -14.88 -13.04
CA MET A 251 -12.77 -15.00 -14.16
C MET A 251 -14.17 -15.41 -13.69
N SER A 252 -14.25 -16.43 -12.84
CA SER A 252 -15.53 -16.94 -12.34
C SER A 252 -16.28 -15.88 -11.52
N VAL A 253 -15.56 -15.16 -10.65
CA VAL A 253 -16.14 -14.06 -9.86
C VAL A 253 -16.54 -12.89 -10.77
N ALA A 254 -15.69 -12.50 -11.71
CA ALA A 254 -15.97 -11.42 -12.65
C ALA A 254 -17.20 -11.71 -13.52
N GLN A 255 -17.35 -12.94 -14.01
CA GLN A 255 -18.54 -13.36 -14.76
C GLN A 255 -19.82 -13.18 -13.94
N GLU A 256 -19.82 -13.59 -12.67
CA GLU A 256 -20.99 -13.44 -11.81
C GLU A 256 -21.29 -11.97 -11.51
N VAL A 257 -20.26 -11.16 -11.23
CA VAL A 257 -20.41 -9.72 -10.99
C VAL A 257 -20.97 -9.00 -12.22
N VAL A 258 -20.44 -9.29 -13.42
CA VAL A 258 -20.92 -8.68 -14.67
C VAL A 258 -22.34 -9.17 -14.98
N LYS A 259 -22.62 -10.46 -14.83
CA LYS A 259 -23.96 -11.02 -15.03
C LYS A 259 -24.99 -10.36 -14.12
N GLN A 260 -24.68 -10.21 -12.83
CA GLN A 260 -25.56 -9.56 -11.87
C GLN A 260 -25.76 -8.08 -12.22
N SER A 261 -24.70 -7.40 -12.64
CA SER A 261 -24.75 -6.00 -13.08
C SER A 261 -25.65 -5.80 -14.31
N TYR A 262 -25.60 -6.72 -15.27
CA TYR A 262 -26.47 -6.72 -16.46
C TYR A 262 -27.91 -7.05 -16.09
N LEU A 263 -28.13 -7.98 -15.15
CA LEU A 263 -29.45 -8.35 -14.64
C LEU A 263 -30.13 -7.18 -13.92
N GLU A 264 -29.39 -6.43 -13.08
CA GLU A 264 -29.90 -5.23 -12.41
C GLU A 264 -30.35 -4.13 -13.39
N LYS A 265 -29.75 -4.08 -14.60
CA LYS A 265 -30.12 -3.17 -15.68
C LYS A 265 -31.20 -3.73 -16.61
N GLY A 266 -31.71 -4.94 -16.33
CA GLY A 266 -32.72 -5.60 -17.17
C GLY A 266 -32.19 -6.06 -18.53
N ARG A 267 -30.87 -6.22 -18.68
CA ARG A 267 -30.15 -6.56 -19.92
C ARG A 267 -29.44 -7.91 -19.84
N ALA A 268 -30.07 -8.89 -19.21
CA ALA A 268 -29.49 -10.23 -19.07
C ALA A 268 -29.24 -10.92 -20.43
N ASP A 269 -30.00 -10.55 -21.46
CA ASP A 269 -29.85 -10.99 -22.85
C ASP A 269 -28.60 -10.45 -23.54
N ALA A 270 -28.05 -9.32 -23.07
CA ALA A 270 -26.82 -8.71 -23.59
C ALA A 270 -25.55 -9.26 -22.91
N PHE A 271 -25.69 -10.05 -21.84
CA PHE A 271 -24.54 -10.68 -21.18
C PHE A 271 -23.85 -11.68 -22.12
N ARG A 272 -22.51 -11.59 -22.21
CA ARG A 272 -21.66 -12.42 -23.06
C ARG A 272 -20.52 -12.99 -22.21
N PRO A 273 -20.65 -14.21 -21.65
CA PRO A 273 -19.62 -14.78 -20.78
C PRO A 273 -18.32 -15.08 -21.53
N ASP A 274 -18.39 -15.31 -22.85
CA ASP A 274 -17.25 -15.52 -23.74
C ASP A 274 -16.29 -14.32 -23.79
N ARG A 275 -16.76 -13.11 -23.47
CA ARG A 275 -15.94 -11.90 -23.41
C ARG A 275 -15.27 -11.68 -22.05
N ILE A 276 -15.58 -12.52 -21.08
CA ILE A 276 -15.00 -12.51 -19.73
C ILE A 276 -14.29 -13.84 -19.55
N ASN A 277 -13.13 -13.96 -20.19
CA ASN A 277 -12.45 -15.21 -20.40
C ASN A 277 -11.09 -15.25 -19.71
N TYR A 278 -10.71 -16.43 -19.24
CA TYR A 278 -9.35 -16.71 -18.82
C TYR A 278 -8.46 -16.89 -20.05
N LEU A 279 -7.30 -16.23 -20.04
CA LEU A 279 -6.30 -16.37 -21.11
C LEU A 279 -5.17 -17.33 -20.71
N THR A 280 -4.39 -16.94 -19.70
CA THR A 280 -3.24 -17.70 -19.19
C THR A 280 -2.77 -17.11 -17.86
N ASP A 281 -2.19 -17.96 -17.02
CA ASP A 281 -1.49 -17.59 -15.78
C ASP A 281 -0.07 -17.05 -16.03
N ASP A 282 0.47 -17.23 -17.25
CA ASP A 282 1.78 -16.68 -17.63
C ASP A 282 1.69 -15.16 -17.85
N GLN A 283 2.49 -14.41 -17.10
CA GLN A 283 2.39 -12.95 -17.01
C GLN A 283 2.53 -12.26 -18.37
N PHE A 284 3.58 -12.56 -19.13
CA PHE A 284 3.81 -11.92 -20.43
C PHE A 284 2.96 -12.52 -21.56
N GLY A 285 2.63 -13.81 -21.48
CA GLY A 285 1.64 -14.45 -22.34
C GLY A 285 0.25 -13.82 -22.18
N TYR A 286 -0.13 -13.47 -20.95
CA TYR A 286 -1.37 -12.74 -20.66
C TYR A 286 -1.36 -11.37 -21.34
N VAL A 287 -0.29 -10.58 -21.14
CA VAL A 287 -0.15 -9.26 -21.78
C VAL A 287 -0.17 -9.35 -23.30
N ALA A 288 0.54 -10.32 -23.90
CA ALA A 288 0.54 -10.53 -25.33
C ALA A 288 -0.87 -10.91 -25.85
N GLY A 289 -1.58 -11.75 -25.12
CA GLY A 289 -2.98 -12.12 -25.42
C GLY A 289 -3.92 -10.92 -25.36
N VAL A 290 -3.83 -10.12 -24.30
CA VAL A 290 -4.59 -8.87 -24.14
C VAL A 290 -4.25 -7.86 -25.21
N GLY A 291 -2.98 -7.66 -25.53
CA GLY A 291 -2.54 -6.78 -26.61
C GLY A 291 -3.09 -7.25 -27.97
N GLY A 292 -3.13 -8.55 -28.20
CA GLY A 292 -3.82 -9.13 -29.38
C GLY A 292 -5.31 -8.79 -29.42
N ILE A 293 -6.01 -8.79 -28.27
CA ILE A 293 -7.42 -8.36 -28.19
C ILE A 293 -7.52 -6.87 -28.52
N MET A 294 -6.68 -6.02 -27.93
CA MET A 294 -6.67 -4.58 -28.19
C MET A 294 -6.49 -4.28 -29.68
N MET A 295 -5.55 -4.95 -30.35
CA MET A 295 -5.27 -4.70 -31.77
C MET A 295 -6.38 -5.17 -32.72
N ARG A 296 -7.14 -6.21 -32.35
CA ARG A 296 -8.26 -6.73 -33.14
C ARG A 296 -9.54 -5.95 -32.89
N GLU A 297 -9.95 -5.85 -31.63
CA GLU A 297 -11.23 -5.27 -31.22
C GLU A 297 -11.19 -3.74 -31.17
N LYS A 298 -9.98 -3.17 -31.02
CA LYS A 298 -9.75 -1.73 -30.91
C LYS A 298 -10.73 -1.11 -29.90
N PRO A 299 -10.64 -1.41 -28.59
CA PRO A 299 -11.50 -0.76 -27.61
C PRO A 299 -11.28 0.76 -27.62
N ALA A 300 -12.33 1.54 -27.36
CA ALA A 300 -12.22 3.00 -27.23
C ALA A 300 -11.87 3.44 -25.80
N ALA A 301 -12.06 2.57 -24.81
CA ALA A 301 -11.63 2.79 -23.44
C ALA A 301 -10.96 1.54 -22.87
N CYS A 302 -9.84 1.72 -22.18
CA CYS A 302 -9.13 0.69 -21.44
C CYS A 302 -9.08 1.04 -19.96
N PHE A 303 -9.45 0.10 -19.10
CA PHE A 303 -9.46 0.25 -17.66
C PHE A 303 -8.51 -0.74 -17.01
N TYR A 304 -7.53 -0.23 -16.25
CA TYR A 304 -6.50 -1.03 -15.57
C TYR A 304 -6.57 -0.79 -14.06
N LEU A 305 -7.38 -1.56 -13.34
CA LEU A 305 -7.76 -1.26 -11.96
C LEU A 305 -7.47 -2.45 -11.05
N GLY A 306 -6.29 -2.45 -10.41
CA GLY A 306 -5.83 -3.56 -9.59
C GLY A 306 -4.31 -3.52 -9.33
N CYS A 307 -3.75 -4.67 -9.00
CA CYS A 307 -2.32 -4.84 -8.82
C CYS A 307 -1.65 -5.24 -10.14
N PHE A 308 -0.60 -4.52 -10.52
CA PHE A 308 0.17 -4.71 -11.75
C PHE A 308 1.67 -4.59 -11.46
N PHE A 309 2.51 -5.02 -12.41
CA PHE A 309 3.95 -4.76 -12.43
C PHE A 309 4.38 -4.29 -13.83
N ALA A 310 5.33 -4.97 -14.47
CA ALA A 310 5.90 -4.61 -15.76
C ALA A 310 4.84 -4.50 -16.88
N GLU A 311 3.72 -5.21 -16.73
CA GLU A 311 2.56 -5.18 -17.64
C GLU A 311 1.96 -3.79 -17.76
N SER A 312 2.08 -2.95 -16.73
CA SER A 312 1.46 -1.62 -16.65
C SER A 312 1.78 -0.79 -17.90
N LEU A 313 3.07 -0.65 -18.23
CA LEU A 313 3.51 0.13 -19.39
C LEU A 313 3.16 -0.56 -20.71
N ILE A 314 3.29 -1.89 -20.78
CA ILE A 314 3.02 -2.62 -22.03
C ILE A 314 1.54 -2.52 -22.40
N LEU A 315 0.65 -2.72 -21.43
CA LEU A 315 -0.78 -2.57 -21.60
C LEU A 315 -1.14 -1.11 -21.90
N ALA A 316 -0.58 -0.15 -21.16
CA ALA A 316 -0.86 1.26 -21.37
C ALA A 316 -0.38 1.76 -22.75
N GLU A 317 0.81 1.38 -23.20
CA GLU A 317 1.31 1.74 -24.53
C GLU A 317 0.45 1.11 -25.63
N THR A 318 0.05 -0.16 -25.46
CA THR A 318 -0.81 -0.83 -26.43
C THR A 318 -2.20 -0.20 -26.51
N GLY A 319 -2.79 0.18 -25.37
CA GLY A 319 -4.07 0.89 -25.33
C GLY A 319 -3.98 2.29 -25.97
N SER A 320 -2.87 3.00 -25.74
CA SER A 320 -2.57 4.28 -26.39
C SER A 320 -2.45 4.12 -27.91
N ALA A 321 -1.74 3.07 -28.37
CA ALA A 321 -1.54 2.79 -29.79
C ALA A 321 -2.85 2.54 -30.56
N VAL A 322 -3.89 2.00 -29.90
CA VAL A 322 -5.23 1.84 -30.50
C VAL A 322 -6.14 3.05 -30.31
N GLY A 323 -5.61 4.13 -29.70
CA GLY A 323 -6.33 5.38 -29.43
C GLY A 323 -7.44 5.24 -28.39
N ALA A 324 -7.28 4.33 -27.42
CA ALA A 324 -8.22 4.19 -26.32
C ALA A 324 -7.94 5.27 -25.25
N ILE A 325 -8.99 5.84 -24.65
CA ILE A 325 -8.81 6.53 -23.38
C ILE A 325 -8.44 5.50 -22.30
N GLN A 326 -7.50 5.84 -21.43
CA GLN A 326 -7.00 4.94 -20.42
C GLN A 326 -7.22 5.48 -19.01
N ILE A 327 -7.88 4.68 -18.18
CA ILE A 327 -8.06 4.96 -16.76
C ILE A 327 -7.45 3.82 -15.98
N ALA A 328 -6.42 4.14 -15.22
CA ALA A 328 -5.68 3.18 -14.42
C ALA A 328 -5.89 3.44 -12.93
N GLY A 329 -5.52 2.47 -12.11
CA GLY A 329 -5.57 2.58 -10.67
C GLY A 329 -4.85 1.42 -10.01
N THR A 330 -3.89 1.73 -9.15
CA THR A 330 -3.11 0.74 -8.41
C THR A 330 -2.68 1.30 -7.06
N ALA A 331 -2.56 0.39 -6.09
CA ALA A 331 -1.95 0.66 -4.80
C ALA A 331 -0.49 0.20 -4.70
N GLU A 332 0.06 -0.33 -5.79
CA GLU A 332 1.46 -0.72 -5.88
C GLU A 332 2.35 0.53 -6.11
N PRO A 333 3.12 1.00 -5.12
CA PRO A 333 3.84 2.27 -5.20
C PRO A 333 4.84 2.32 -6.35
N SER A 334 5.42 1.17 -6.70
CA SER A 334 6.40 1.02 -7.78
C SER A 334 5.79 1.23 -9.18
N GLN A 335 4.48 1.03 -9.35
CA GLN A 335 3.82 1.11 -10.66
C GLN A 335 3.02 2.39 -10.89
N ILE A 336 2.67 3.13 -9.82
CA ILE A 336 1.94 4.40 -9.93
C ILE A 336 2.59 5.36 -10.95
N PRO A 337 3.93 5.58 -10.97
CA PRO A 337 4.54 6.49 -11.93
C PRO A 337 4.31 6.10 -13.40
N PHE A 338 4.23 4.80 -13.70
CA PHE A 338 4.01 4.31 -15.05
C PHE A 338 2.61 4.63 -15.55
N PHE A 339 1.59 4.39 -14.73
CA PHE A 339 0.23 4.76 -15.09
C PHE A 339 0.03 6.26 -15.15
N VAL A 340 0.63 7.03 -14.23
CA VAL A 340 0.57 8.49 -14.27
C VAL A 340 1.19 9.05 -15.57
N ALA A 341 2.24 8.40 -16.08
CA ALA A 341 2.89 8.83 -17.32
C ALA A 341 2.16 8.36 -18.59
N ALA A 342 1.54 7.18 -18.56
CA ALA A 342 1.02 6.51 -19.76
C ALA A 342 -0.52 6.53 -19.90
N CYS A 343 -1.27 6.92 -18.87
CA CYS A 343 -2.74 6.94 -18.87
C CYS A 343 -3.31 8.34 -18.64
N ASP A 344 -4.52 8.58 -19.14
CA ASP A 344 -5.21 9.88 -19.02
C ASP A 344 -5.62 10.20 -17.57
N TYR A 345 -6.02 9.16 -16.83
CA TYR A 345 -6.35 9.26 -15.41
C TYR A 345 -5.74 8.08 -14.64
N THR A 346 -5.25 8.36 -13.43
CA THR A 346 -4.70 7.34 -12.54
C THR A 346 -5.22 7.51 -11.13
N LEU A 347 -5.82 6.45 -10.58
CA LEU A 347 -6.16 6.35 -9.16
C LEU A 347 -4.91 5.96 -8.37
N ILE A 348 -4.60 6.75 -7.35
CA ILE A 348 -3.36 6.58 -6.58
C ILE A 348 -3.68 5.93 -5.24
N GLY A 349 -3.14 4.71 -5.01
CA GLY A 349 -3.15 4.11 -3.68
C GLY A 349 -4.55 3.90 -3.11
N GLU A 350 -4.86 4.66 -2.07
CA GLU A 350 -6.14 4.63 -1.38
C GLU A 350 -7.35 4.93 -2.26
N GLU A 351 -7.17 5.61 -3.38
CA GLU A 351 -8.26 5.98 -4.29
C GLU A 351 -8.92 4.75 -4.92
N LEU A 352 -8.13 3.69 -5.18
CA LEU A 352 -8.64 2.42 -5.68
C LEU A 352 -9.59 1.78 -4.65
N PHE A 353 -9.23 1.82 -3.37
CA PHE A 353 -10.04 1.26 -2.28
C PHE A 353 -11.24 2.13 -1.90
N ALA A 354 -11.13 3.44 -2.11
CA ALA A 354 -12.22 4.39 -1.90
C ALA A 354 -13.30 4.32 -2.99
N ALA A 355 -13.01 3.65 -4.12
CA ALA A 355 -13.87 3.66 -5.29
C ALA A 355 -15.25 3.04 -5.05
N SER A 356 -15.34 1.94 -4.30
CA SER A 356 -16.61 1.31 -3.96
C SER A 356 -17.54 2.28 -3.22
N ALA A 357 -17.04 2.96 -2.19
CA ALA A 357 -17.78 3.96 -1.43
C ALA A 357 -18.27 5.13 -2.30
N TYR A 358 -17.46 5.53 -3.29
CA TYR A 358 -17.78 6.63 -4.19
C TYR A 358 -18.86 6.25 -5.22
N LEU A 359 -18.75 5.05 -5.81
CA LEU A 359 -19.64 4.56 -6.86
C LEU A 359 -20.98 4.06 -6.28
N SER A 360 -20.94 3.30 -5.18
CA SER A 360 -22.14 2.74 -4.53
C SER A 360 -22.94 3.78 -3.75
N LYS A 361 -22.26 4.84 -3.26
CA LYS A 361 -22.80 5.81 -2.29
C LYS A 361 -23.44 5.15 -1.05
N ASN A 362 -23.01 3.93 -0.72
CA ASN A 362 -23.52 3.20 0.43
C ASN A 362 -23.10 3.92 1.72
N PRO A 363 -24.05 4.31 2.61
CA PRO A 363 -23.71 5.04 3.84
C PRO A 363 -22.67 4.34 4.72
N LYS A 364 -22.60 3.00 4.69
CA LYS A 364 -21.60 2.25 5.46
C LYS A 364 -20.18 2.49 4.94
N GLU A 365 -20.00 2.37 3.64
CA GLU A 365 -18.71 2.52 2.97
C GLU A 365 -18.26 3.99 3.01
N VAL A 366 -19.18 4.92 2.75
CA VAL A 366 -18.95 6.37 2.85
C VAL A 366 -18.52 6.78 4.26
N GLY A 367 -19.19 6.26 5.30
CA GLY A 367 -18.85 6.55 6.68
C GLY A 367 -17.51 5.96 7.11
N SER A 368 -17.19 4.74 6.66
CA SER A 368 -15.90 4.11 6.90
C SER A 368 -14.76 4.90 6.26
N LEU A 369 -14.92 5.28 4.99
CA LEU A 369 -13.96 6.11 4.25
C LEU A 369 -13.72 7.44 4.98
N LYS A 370 -14.79 8.12 5.41
CA LYS A 370 -14.65 9.38 6.16
C LYS A 370 -13.93 9.19 7.50
N GLY A 371 -14.22 8.10 8.20
CA GLY A 371 -13.53 7.77 9.45
C GLY A 371 -12.04 7.50 9.27
N SER A 372 -11.67 6.80 8.19
CA SER A 372 -10.28 6.56 7.81
C SER A 372 -9.55 7.88 7.50
N ASP A 373 -10.15 8.74 6.66
CA ASP A 373 -9.58 10.05 6.31
C ASP A 373 -9.37 10.95 7.54
N MET A 374 -10.31 10.92 8.49
CA MET A 374 -10.19 11.71 9.73
C MET A 374 -9.16 11.14 10.70
N SER A 375 -9.03 9.82 10.74
CA SER A 375 -7.97 9.17 11.52
C SER A 375 -6.59 9.54 10.96
N LYS A 376 -6.42 9.54 9.63
CA LYS A 376 -5.19 10.01 8.97
C LYS A 376 -4.90 11.46 9.27
N LEU A 377 -5.90 12.35 9.24
CA LEU A 377 -5.71 13.76 9.59
C LEU A 377 -5.22 13.95 11.02
N ILE A 378 -5.78 13.19 11.97
CA ILE A 378 -5.35 13.22 13.38
C ILE A 378 -3.89 12.76 13.50
N ILE A 379 -3.52 11.68 12.80
CA ILE A 379 -2.15 11.17 12.77
C ILE A 379 -1.20 12.22 12.18
N ILE A 380 -1.55 12.85 11.06
CA ILE A 380 -0.76 13.91 10.43
C ILE A 380 -0.54 15.08 11.40
N VAL A 381 -1.60 15.55 12.08
CA VAL A 381 -1.49 16.64 13.06
C VAL A 381 -0.61 16.22 14.25
N ALA A 382 -0.75 14.99 14.74
CA ALA A 382 0.08 14.47 15.82
C ALA A 382 1.56 14.38 15.43
N ILE A 383 1.86 13.93 14.20
CA ILE A 383 3.21 13.92 13.65
C ILE A 383 3.76 15.34 13.56
N LEU A 384 3.01 16.30 12.98
CA LEU A 384 3.48 17.69 12.84
C LEU A 384 3.77 18.35 14.20
N ILE A 385 2.90 18.13 15.19
CA ILE A 385 3.11 18.63 16.56
C ILE A 385 4.35 17.97 17.17
N GLY A 386 4.48 16.65 17.03
CA GLY A 386 5.62 15.90 17.53
C GLY A 386 6.94 16.34 16.92
N THR A 387 7.00 16.44 15.59
CA THR A 387 8.15 16.99 14.85
C THR A 387 8.48 18.39 15.34
N PHE A 388 7.50 19.29 15.46
CA PHE A 388 7.72 20.64 15.95
C PHE A 388 8.29 20.66 17.38
N LEU A 389 7.72 19.88 18.30
CA LEU A 389 8.20 19.78 19.69
C LEU A 389 9.64 19.26 19.76
N VAL A 390 9.96 18.22 18.99
CA VAL A 390 11.33 17.68 18.89
C VAL A 390 12.27 18.77 18.37
N THR A 391 11.90 19.46 17.28
CA THR A 391 12.72 20.53 16.70
C THR A 391 12.96 21.68 17.70
N VAL A 392 11.93 22.15 18.41
CA VAL A 392 12.08 23.24 19.39
C VAL A 392 12.88 22.78 20.62
N SER A 393 12.74 21.52 21.04
CA SER A 393 13.49 20.98 22.18
C SER A 393 15.01 20.95 21.96
N GLN A 394 15.47 20.89 20.71
CA GLN A 394 16.90 20.95 20.36
C GLN A 394 17.48 22.39 20.30
N THR A 395 16.65 23.41 20.53
CA THR A 395 17.13 24.80 20.60
C THR A 395 17.57 25.15 22.02
N PRO A 396 18.43 26.17 22.24
CA PRO A 396 18.83 26.61 23.58
C PRO A 396 17.66 26.97 24.51
N PHE A 397 16.55 27.44 23.91
CA PHE A 397 15.30 27.69 24.64
C PHE A 397 14.66 26.38 25.14
N GLY A 398 14.65 25.34 24.30
CA GLY A 398 14.11 24.02 24.62
C GLY A 398 14.91 23.30 25.70
N GLU A 399 16.23 23.38 25.67
CA GLU A 399 17.11 22.77 26.68
C GLU A 399 16.90 23.34 28.09
N SER A 400 16.58 24.63 28.17
CA SER A 400 16.31 25.31 29.45
C SER A 400 14.91 25.04 30.01
N ASN A 401 13.99 24.50 29.20
CA ASN A 401 12.58 24.33 29.57
C ASN A 401 12.26 22.88 29.93
N TYR A 402 12.18 22.59 31.23
CA TYR A 402 11.87 21.25 31.78
C TYR A 402 10.61 20.62 31.18
N TRP A 403 9.55 21.41 30.97
CA TRP A 403 8.28 20.91 30.43
C TRP A 403 8.40 20.49 28.97
N LEU A 404 9.19 21.23 28.19
CA LEU A 404 9.42 20.92 26.79
C LEU A 404 10.25 19.64 26.64
N LYS A 405 11.30 19.50 27.46
CA LYS A 405 12.15 18.31 27.50
C LYS A 405 11.37 17.05 27.88
N ARG A 406 10.54 17.13 28.94
CA ARG A 406 9.69 16.01 29.39
C ARG A 406 8.64 15.61 28.35
N ALA A 407 8.03 16.59 27.68
CA ALA A 407 7.08 16.33 26.60
C ALA A 407 7.74 15.63 25.40
N THR A 408 8.96 16.02 25.04
CA THR A 408 9.75 15.38 23.98
C THR A 408 10.16 13.96 24.35
N GLU A 409 10.68 13.74 25.57
CA GLU A 409 11.08 12.42 26.06
C GLU A 409 9.90 11.44 26.05
N GLN A 410 8.71 11.89 26.46
CA GLN A 410 7.51 11.07 26.45
C GLN A 410 6.96 10.82 25.04
N TYR A 411 7.12 11.77 24.12
CA TYR A 411 6.81 11.56 22.70
C TYR A 411 7.75 10.55 22.06
N LEU A 412 9.06 10.64 22.35
CA LEU A 412 10.07 9.70 21.86
C LEU A 412 9.87 8.30 22.46
N SER A 413 9.51 8.18 23.74
CA SER A 413 9.20 6.88 24.35
C SER A 413 7.97 6.22 23.72
N TRP A 414 7.03 7.00 23.20
CA TRP A 414 5.88 6.49 22.43
C TRP A 414 6.27 5.99 21.03
N LEU A 415 7.37 6.49 20.47
CA LEU A 415 7.90 6.10 19.16
C LEU A 415 8.90 4.95 19.24
N SER A 416 9.71 4.89 20.29
CA SER A 416 10.61 3.77 20.59
C SER A 416 9.79 2.61 21.17
N ILE A 417 9.06 1.93 20.28
CA ILE A 417 8.45 0.64 20.60
C ILE A 417 9.59 -0.38 20.60
N GLU A 418 10.22 -0.58 21.77
CA GLU A 418 11.04 -1.77 22.07
C GLU A 418 10.20 -2.82 22.81
#